data_AF-A0A7J7VAS9-F1
#
_entry.id   AF-A0A7J7VAS9-F1
#
_cell.length_a   1.000
_cell.length_b   1.000
_cell.length_c   1.000
_cell.angle_alpha   90.00
_cell.angle_beta   90.00
_cell.angle_gamma   90.00
#
_symmetry.space_group_name_H-M   'P 1'
#
loop_
_entity.id
_entity.type
_entity.pdbx_description
1 polymer ?
#
loop_
_entity_poly.entity_id
_entity_poly.type
_entity_poly.pdbx_seq_one_letter_code
_entity_poly.pdbx_strand_id
1 'polypeptide(L)'
;MPPSTRSRKDTWRCTTVFDIVRNYTADYDKTLIFNKIHHELNQFCSAHTLQEVYIELFDQIDENLKQALQEDLNVMAPGLTIQAVRVTKPKIPEAIRRNFELMEAEKTKLLIATQKQKVVEKEAETERKKAIIEAEKVAQVAKIWFQQKVMEKETEKRISEIEDAAFLAREKAKADAEYYAAHKYATSNKHKLTPEYLELRRYQAIASNSKIYFGSNIPSMFVDASCAVKYSDVRTGRKSSPLLSKDAAEPSGESSVQKKESIG
;
A
#
# COMPACT_ATOMS: atom_id res chain seq x y z
N MET A 1 59.25 23.88 60.50
CA MET A 1 58.98 22.62 61.23
C MET A 1 57.55 22.20 60.95
N PRO A 2 57.20 20.90 60.90
CA PRO A 2 58.05 19.70 60.88
C PRO A 2 58.13 19.05 59.48
N PRO A 3 59.05 18.09 59.24
CA PRO A 3 59.01 17.20 58.08
C PRO A 3 58.52 15.78 58.41
N SER A 4 57.73 15.21 57.49
CA SER A 4 57.52 13.76 57.22
C SER A 4 57.70 12.74 58.36
N THR A 5 56.58 12.14 58.79
CA THR A 5 56.57 10.83 59.47
C THR A 5 56.95 9.71 58.50
N ARG A 6 58.25 9.49 58.28
CA ARG A 6 58.75 8.35 57.48
C ARG A 6 58.23 7.04 58.09
N SER A 7 57.45 6.30 57.32
CA SER A 7 56.62 5.20 57.84
C SER A 7 57.48 4.03 58.34
N ARG A 8 57.12 3.46 59.50
CA ARG A 8 57.77 2.27 60.10
C ARG A 8 57.44 0.96 59.35
N LYS A 9 57.49 0.97 58.02
CA LYS A 9 57.23 -0.21 57.17
C LYS A 9 58.53 -0.88 56.71
N ASP A 10 59.56 -0.09 56.41
CA ASP A 10 60.87 -0.55 55.92
C ASP A 10 61.54 -1.56 56.87
N THR A 11 61.37 -1.40 58.19
CA THR A 11 62.05 -2.21 59.22
C THR A 11 61.52 -3.63 59.39
N TRP A 12 60.34 -3.97 58.88
CA TRP A 12 59.74 -5.30 59.09
C TRP A 12 60.13 -6.33 58.01
N ARG A 13 60.51 -5.88 56.81
CA ARG A 13 60.89 -6.80 55.70
C ARG A 13 62.22 -7.52 55.93
N CYS A 14 63.16 -6.92 56.67
CA CYS A 14 64.49 -7.53 56.87
C CYS A 14 64.43 -8.75 57.82
N THR A 15 63.59 -8.70 58.86
CA THR A 15 63.46 -9.80 59.83
C THR A 15 62.84 -11.04 59.18
N THR A 16 61.72 -10.88 58.47
CA THR A 16 61.03 -12.03 57.84
C THR A 16 61.87 -12.70 56.75
N VAL A 17 62.67 -11.95 55.99
CA VAL A 17 63.62 -12.52 55.00
C VAL A 17 64.75 -13.31 55.69
N PHE A 18 65.26 -12.83 56.83
CA PHE A 18 66.26 -13.57 57.61
C PHE A 18 65.71 -14.90 58.13
N ASP A 19 64.47 -14.91 58.64
CA ASP A 19 63.81 -16.13 59.15
C ASP A 19 63.55 -17.15 58.03
N ILE A 20 63.16 -16.70 56.83
CA ILE A 20 62.98 -17.57 55.65
C ILE A 20 64.30 -18.24 55.25
N VAL A 21 65.38 -17.47 55.12
CA VAL A 21 66.71 -18.03 54.76
C VAL A 21 67.25 -18.95 55.86
N ARG A 22 66.93 -18.68 57.12
CA ARG A 22 67.32 -19.52 58.26
C ARG A 22 66.57 -20.86 58.32
N ASN A 23 65.30 -20.89 57.89
CA ASN A 23 64.46 -22.08 57.95
C ASN A 23 64.54 -22.95 56.68
N TYR A 24 64.69 -22.33 55.50
CA TYR A 24 64.65 -23.02 54.20
C TYR A 24 66.00 -23.03 53.46
N THR A 25 67.06 -22.47 54.06
CA THR A 25 68.41 -22.40 53.47
C THR A 25 68.47 -21.56 52.18
N ALA A 26 69.56 -21.66 51.41
CA ALA A 26 69.69 -20.98 50.12
C ALA A 26 68.69 -21.51 49.06
N ASP A 27 68.37 -22.81 49.11
CA ASP A 27 67.48 -23.53 48.19
C ASP A 27 65.97 -23.42 48.56
N TYR A 28 65.56 -22.28 49.11
CA TYR A 28 64.17 -22.02 49.49
C TYR A 28 63.21 -22.00 48.29
N ASP A 29 63.73 -21.69 47.09
CA ASP A 29 62.99 -21.69 45.83
C ASP A 29 62.53 -23.11 45.42
N LYS A 30 63.42 -24.10 45.53
CA LYS A 30 63.13 -25.50 45.19
C LYS A 30 62.05 -26.08 46.08
N THR A 31 62.14 -25.80 47.38
CA THR A 31 61.25 -26.35 48.41
C THR A 31 59.90 -25.64 48.43
N LEU A 32 59.86 -24.30 48.42
CA LEU A 32 58.61 -23.53 48.53
C LEU A 32 57.90 -23.30 47.20
N ILE A 33 58.62 -23.23 46.07
CA ILE A 33 58.06 -22.78 44.79
C ILE A 33 58.04 -23.93 43.76
N PHE A 34 59.18 -24.51 43.39
CA PHE A 34 59.22 -25.52 42.32
C PHE A 34 58.45 -26.80 42.67
N ASN A 35 58.66 -27.37 43.85
CA ASN A 35 57.94 -28.57 44.28
C ASN A 35 56.41 -28.35 44.33
N LYS A 36 55.97 -27.18 44.81
CA LYS A 36 54.55 -26.81 44.89
C LYS A 36 53.94 -26.60 43.49
N ILE A 37 54.65 -25.92 42.57
CA ILE A 37 54.23 -25.79 41.16
C ILE A 37 53.98 -27.15 40.52
N HIS A 38 54.90 -28.11 40.71
CA HIS A 38 54.74 -29.45 40.15
C HIS A 38 53.57 -30.23 40.76
N HIS A 39 53.24 -30.00 42.04
CA HIS A 39 52.08 -30.61 42.68
C HIS A 39 50.76 -30.03 42.13
N GLU A 40 50.60 -28.70 42.16
CA GLU A 40 49.39 -28.01 41.71
C GLU A 40 49.10 -28.24 40.21
N LEU A 41 50.13 -28.20 39.36
CA LEU A 41 49.97 -28.45 37.93
C LEU A 41 49.54 -29.89 37.65
N ASN A 42 50.10 -30.87 38.38
CA ASN A 42 49.69 -32.27 38.27
C ASN A 42 48.26 -32.49 38.79
N GLN A 43 47.88 -31.81 39.88
CA GLN A 43 46.50 -31.84 40.40
C GLN A 43 45.51 -31.28 39.38
N PHE A 44 45.81 -30.13 38.79
CA PHE A 44 44.99 -29.54 37.71
C PHE A 44 44.88 -30.45 36.48
N CYS A 45 46.00 -31.01 36.02
CA CYS A 45 46.03 -31.96 34.91
C CYS A 45 45.39 -33.33 35.22
N SER A 46 45.05 -33.62 36.49
CA SER A 46 44.29 -34.83 36.87
C SER A 46 42.77 -34.63 36.85
N ALA A 47 42.30 -33.38 36.96
CA ALA A 47 40.88 -33.04 37.01
C ALA A 47 40.26 -32.70 35.64
N HIS A 48 41.08 -32.35 34.65
CA HIS A 48 40.64 -31.86 33.34
C HIS A 48 41.21 -32.68 32.18
N THR A 49 40.47 -32.78 31.07
CA THR A 49 40.96 -33.44 29.86
C THR A 49 41.96 -32.56 29.12
N LEU A 50 42.87 -33.18 28.36
CA LEU A 50 43.88 -32.49 27.56
C LEU A 50 43.27 -31.44 26.60
N GLN A 51 42.09 -31.71 26.04
CA GLN A 51 41.40 -30.78 25.14
C GLN A 51 40.95 -29.50 25.87
N GLU A 52 40.26 -29.63 27.01
CA GLU A 52 39.82 -28.51 27.85
C GLU A 52 41.01 -27.67 28.32
N VAL A 53 42.08 -28.33 28.79
CA VAL A 53 43.33 -27.70 29.26
C VAL A 53 44.05 -26.93 28.14
N TYR A 54 44.03 -27.42 26.90
CA TYR A 54 44.78 -26.82 25.80
C TYR A 54 44.06 -25.62 25.15
N ILE A 55 42.72 -25.63 25.17
CA ILE A 55 41.86 -24.73 24.37
C ILE A 55 41.05 -23.76 25.23
N GLU A 56 40.36 -24.25 26.27
CA GLU A 56 39.32 -23.49 26.99
C GLU A 56 39.82 -22.95 28.34
N LEU A 57 40.61 -23.74 29.08
CA LEU A 57 41.03 -23.43 30.45
C LEU A 57 42.48 -22.93 30.57
N PHE A 58 43.28 -22.92 29.50
CA PHE A 58 44.72 -22.62 29.59
C PHE A 58 45.03 -21.30 30.30
N ASP A 59 44.32 -20.23 29.94
CA ASP A 59 44.54 -18.89 30.48
C ASP A 59 44.10 -18.75 31.95
N GLN A 60 43.35 -19.72 32.48
CA GLN A 60 42.94 -19.79 33.89
C GLN A 60 44.00 -20.44 34.78
N ILE A 61 44.88 -21.28 34.20
CA ILE A 61 45.94 -22.00 34.93
C ILE A 61 46.89 -21.01 35.60
N ASP A 62 47.31 -19.97 34.87
CA ASP A 62 48.27 -18.98 35.34
C ASP A 62 47.76 -18.23 36.59
N GLU A 63 46.49 -17.84 36.63
CA GLU A 63 45.90 -17.14 37.79
C GLU A 63 45.53 -18.09 38.94
N ASN A 64 45.07 -19.31 38.66
CA ASN A 64 44.80 -20.32 39.69
C ASN A 64 46.10 -20.74 40.41
N LEU A 65 47.16 -21.02 39.65
CA LEU A 65 48.47 -21.42 40.18
C LEU A 65 49.11 -20.28 40.99
N LYS A 66 48.99 -19.04 40.51
CA LYS A 66 49.42 -17.83 41.23
C LYS A 66 48.68 -17.64 42.56
N GLN A 67 47.37 -17.93 42.62
CA GLN A 67 46.59 -17.87 43.85
C GLN A 67 47.04 -18.95 44.85
N ALA A 68 47.06 -20.22 44.45
CA ALA A 68 47.46 -21.34 45.30
C ALA A 68 48.89 -21.19 45.87
N LEU A 69 49.84 -20.71 45.06
CA LEU A 69 51.19 -20.43 45.53
C LEU A 69 51.26 -19.23 46.50
N GLN A 70 50.46 -18.18 46.28
CA GLN A 70 50.46 -17.01 47.17
C GLN A 70 49.80 -17.33 48.52
N GLU A 71 48.77 -18.19 48.56
CA GLU A 71 48.15 -18.66 49.80
C GLU A 71 49.15 -19.44 50.67
N ASP A 72 49.85 -20.43 50.09
CA ASP A 72 50.88 -21.19 50.82
C ASP A 72 52.04 -20.28 51.28
N LEU A 73 52.52 -19.34 50.43
CA LEU A 73 53.57 -18.40 50.82
C LEU A 73 53.14 -17.43 51.92
N ASN A 74 51.87 -17.04 52.01
CA ASN A 74 51.36 -16.23 53.12
C ASN A 74 51.49 -16.96 54.47
N VAL A 75 51.41 -18.30 54.48
CA VAL A 75 51.56 -19.13 55.69
C VAL A 75 53.03 -19.47 55.96
N MET A 76 53.77 -19.92 54.95
CA MET A 76 55.12 -20.46 55.11
C MET A 76 56.23 -19.40 55.12
N ALA A 77 56.03 -18.26 54.44
CA ALA A 77 57.08 -17.29 54.14
C ALA A 77 56.53 -15.85 53.89
N PRO A 78 55.94 -15.17 54.91
CA PRO A 78 55.19 -13.91 54.76
C PRO A 78 56.02 -12.65 54.36
N GLY A 79 57.24 -12.83 53.83
CA GLY A 79 58.01 -11.81 53.12
C GLY A 79 57.99 -11.95 51.59
N LEU A 80 57.59 -13.11 51.06
CA LEU A 80 57.58 -13.44 49.63
C LEU A 80 56.22 -13.15 48.99
N THR A 81 56.26 -12.58 47.78
CA THR A 81 55.07 -12.20 47.00
C THR A 81 55.29 -12.51 45.53
N ILE A 82 54.40 -13.30 44.91
CA ILE A 82 54.49 -13.69 43.51
C ILE A 82 53.87 -12.59 42.64
N GLN A 83 54.66 -12.04 41.73
CA GLN A 83 54.21 -10.96 40.84
C GLN A 83 53.32 -11.48 39.69
N ALA A 84 53.76 -12.57 39.05
CA ALA A 84 53.01 -13.28 38.01
C ALA A 84 53.57 -14.71 37.88
N VAL A 85 52.75 -15.64 37.42
CA VAL A 85 53.15 -16.98 36.98
C VAL A 85 52.75 -17.11 35.51
N ARG A 86 53.53 -17.87 34.72
CA ARG A 86 53.16 -18.26 33.35
C ARG A 86 53.59 -19.69 33.07
N VAL A 87 52.63 -20.57 32.78
CA VAL A 87 52.87 -21.93 32.32
C VAL A 87 53.18 -21.92 30.83
N THR A 88 54.01 -22.84 30.35
CA THR A 88 54.29 -22.99 28.91
C THR A 88 53.39 -24.07 28.31
N LYS A 89 52.83 -23.83 27.11
CA LYS A 89 51.96 -24.81 26.45
C LYS A 89 52.72 -26.12 26.16
N PRO A 90 52.25 -27.29 26.64
CA PRO A 90 52.96 -28.55 26.45
C PRO A 90 52.99 -28.96 24.98
N LYS A 91 54.09 -29.57 24.54
CA LYS A 91 54.28 -30.03 23.15
C LYS A 91 53.54 -31.34 22.90
N ILE A 92 52.26 -31.25 22.53
CA ILE A 92 51.43 -32.41 22.14
C ILE A 92 52.01 -33.08 20.87
N PRO A 93 52.26 -34.40 20.88
CA PRO A 93 52.72 -35.17 19.71
C PRO A 93 51.75 -35.10 18.51
N GLU A 94 52.29 -35.12 17.29
CA GLU A 94 51.49 -34.95 16.06
C GLU A 94 50.38 -36.00 15.87
N ALA A 95 50.63 -37.26 16.24
CA ALA A 95 49.62 -38.33 16.10
C ALA A 95 48.34 -38.03 16.90
N ILE A 96 48.48 -37.39 18.06
CA ILE A 96 47.35 -36.98 18.92
C ILE A 96 46.73 -35.69 18.39
N ARG A 97 47.54 -34.72 17.96
CA ARG A 97 47.10 -33.44 17.37
C ARG A 97 46.11 -33.65 16.20
N ARG A 98 46.46 -34.49 15.23
CA ARG A 98 45.64 -34.72 14.02
C ARG A 98 44.27 -35.32 14.37
N ASN A 99 44.20 -36.16 15.41
CA ASN A 99 42.94 -36.73 15.88
C ASN A 99 42.05 -35.67 16.54
N PHE A 100 42.62 -34.72 17.30
CA PHE A 100 41.87 -33.58 17.85
C PHE A 100 41.36 -32.66 16.73
N GLU A 101 42.21 -32.29 15.76
CA GLU A 101 41.82 -31.44 14.63
C GLU A 101 40.61 -32.01 13.86
N LEU A 102 40.54 -33.34 13.70
CA LEU A 102 39.37 -34.04 13.14
C LEU A 102 38.14 -33.99 14.08
N MET A 103 38.30 -34.34 15.37
CA MET A 103 37.19 -34.31 16.33
C MET A 103 36.57 -32.92 16.49
N GLU A 104 37.37 -31.86 16.42
CA GLU A 104 36.87 -30.48 16.51
C GLU A 104 36.19 -30.01 15.22
N ALA A 105 36.67 -30.44 14.06
CA ALA A 105 35.97 -30.25 12.79
C ALA A 105 34.61 -30.97 12.79
N GLU A 106 34.49 -32.15 13.41
CA GLU A 106 33.22 -32.87 13.56
C GLU A 106 32.29 -32.22 14.61
N LYS A 107 32.80 -31.85 15.79
CA LYS A 107 32.06 -31.14 16.85
C LYS A 107 31.47 -29.82 16.32
N THR A 108 32.26 -29.03 15.60
CA THR A 108 31.79 -27.77 14.99
C THR A 108 30.80 -28.01 13.85
N LYS A 109 31.06 -28.97 12.95
CA LYS A 109 30.13 -29.35 11.87
C LYS A 109 28.77 -29.82 12.40
N LEU A 110 28.74 -30.58 13.49
CA LEU A 110 27.49 -31.00 14.16
C LEU A 110 26.73 -29.79 14.70
N LEU A 111 27.40 -28.90 15.44
CA LEU A 111 26.78 -27.68 15.98
C LEU A 111 26.21 -26.79 14.87
N ILE A 112 26.94 -26.61 13.76
CA ILE A 112 26.49 -25.87 12.58
C ILE A 112 25.27 -26.55 11.94
N ALA A 113 25.25 -27.88 11.83
CA ALA A 113 24.11 -28.62 11.30
C ALA A 113 22.85 -28.44 12.18
N THR A 114 22.98 -28.56 13.51
CA THR A 114 21.87 -28.35 14.46
C THR A 114 21.38 -26.90 14.48
N GLN A 115 22.27 -25.92 14.33
CA GLN A 115 21.87 -24.51 14.17
C GLN A 115 21.14 -24.29 12.84
N LYS A 116 21.65 -24.85 11.73
CA LYS A 116 21.02 -24.74 10.41
C LYS A 116 19.64 -25.39 10.35
N GLN A 117 19.45 -26.55 11.00
CA GLN A 117 18.13 -27.18 11.15
C GLN A 117 17.14 -26.21 11.82
N LYS A 118 17.51 -25.63 12.97
CA LYS A 118 16.68 -24.65 13.70
C LYS A 118 16.42 -23.34 12.95
N VAL A 119 17.28 -22.99 11.99
CA VAL A 119 17.05 -21.86 11.06
C VAL A 119 16.00 -22.26 10.02
N VAL A 120 16.19 -23.38 9.32
CA VAL A 120 15.26 -23.88 8.28
C VAL A 120 13.86 -24.16 8.84
N GLU A 121 13.75 -24.70 10.05
CA GLU A 121 12.46 -24.89 10.76
C GLU A 121 11.72 -23.55 10.95
N LYS A 122 12.43 -22.51 11.40
CA LYS A 122 11.87 -21.17 11.60
C LYS A 122 11.57 -20.46 10.30
N GLU A 123 12.43 -20.59 9.28
CA GLU A 123 12.21 -20.05 7.94
C GLU A 123 10.92 -20.63 7.36
N ALA A 124 10.74 -21.96 7.38
CA ALA A 124 9.51 -22.61 6.94
C ALA A 124 8.25 -22.17 7.73
N GLU A 125 8.37 -21.92 9.04
CA GLU A 125 7.29 -21.28 9.81
C GLU A 125 6.97 -19.85 9.34
N THR A 126 8.00 -19.03 9.07
CA THR A 126 7.79 -17.66 8.60
C THR A 126 7.20 -17.62 7.18
N GLU A 127 7.63 -18.51 6.28
CA GLU A 127 7.07 -18.64 4.94
C GLU A 127 5.58 -19.02 4.97
N ARG A 128 5.20 -20.00 5.80
CA ARG A 128 3.79 -20.38 6.02
C ARG A 128 2.95 -19.18 6.50
N LYS A 129 3.44 -18.44 7.50
CA LYS A 129 2.76 -17.24 8.01
C LYS A 129 2.66 -16.14 6.94
N LYS A 130 3.73 -15.95 6.15
CA LYS A 130 3.79 -14.97 5.05
C LYS A 130 2.82 -15.29 3.92
N ALA A 131 2.69 -16.56 3.53
CA ALA A 131 1.74 -17.02 2.53
C ALA A 131 0.28 -16.83 2.97
N ILE A 132 -0.03 -17.06 4.25
CA ILE A 132 -1.37 -16.78 4.82
C ILE A 132 -1.68 -15.28 4.74
N ILE A 133 -0.76 -14.42 5.21
CA ILE A 133 -0.91 -12.96 5.16
C ILE A 133 -1.06 -12.44 3.72
N GLU A 134 -0.35 -13.05 2.76
CA GLU A 134 -0.46 -12.70 1.34
C GLU A 134 -1.82 -13.11 0.75
N ALA A 135 -2.32 -14.32 1.05
CA ALA A 135 -3.64 -14.76 0.64
C ALA A 135 -4.77 -13.89 1.25
N GLU A 136 -4.67 -13.55 2.54
CA GLU A 136 -5.60 -12.63 3.22
C GLU A 136 -5.58 -11.23 2.60
N LYS A 137 -4.38 -10.69 2.31
CA LYS A 137 -4.22 -9.40 1.61
C LYS A 137 -4.90 -9.41 0.24
N VAL A 138 -4.70 -10.47 -0.56
CA VAL A 138 -5.35 -10.59 -1.88
C VAL A 138 -6.87 -10.67 -1.73
N ALA A 139 -7.39 -11.44 -0.77
CA ALA A 139 -8.83 -11.50 -0.49
C ALA A 139 -9.43 -10.15 -0.05
N GLN A 140 -8.71 -9.39 0.78
CA GLN A 140 -9.13 -8.03 1.18
C GLN A 140 -9.13 -7.04 0.01
N VAL A 141 -8.09 -7.05 -0.83
CA VAL A 141 -8.02 -6.20 -2.05
C VAL A 141 -9.15 -6.57 -3.03
N ALA A 142 -9.40 -7.85 -3.26
CA ALA A 142 -10.50 -8.32 -4.09
C ALA A 142 -11.87 -7.87 -3.55
N LYS A 143 -12.08 -7.91 -2.22
CA LYS A 143 -13.29 -7.40 -1.57
C LYS A 143 -13.47 -5.89 -1.80
N ILE A 144 -12.41 -5.09 -1.62
CA ILE A 144 -12.46 -3.63 -1.85
C ILE A 144 -12.81 -3.33 -3.31
N TRP A 145 -12.17 -4.01 -4.27
CA TRP A 145 -12.43 -3.81 -5.70
C TRP A 145 -13.85 -4.24 -6.11
N PHE A 146 -14.38 -5.31 -5.51
CA PHE A 146 -15.77 -5.71 -5.69
C PHE A 146 -16.74 -4.67 -5.11
N GLN A 147 -16.48 -4.16 -3.90
CA GLN A 147 -17.29 -3.10 -3.29
C GLN A 147 -17.27 -1.81 -4.10
N GLN A 148 -16.10 -1.42 -4.65
CA GLN A 148 -15.99 -0.30 -5.57
C GLN A 148 -16.86 -0.51 -6.82
N LYS A 149 -16.78 -1.67 -7.48
CA LYS A 149 -17.60 -1.96 -8.67
C LYS A 149 -19.10 -2.00 -8.40
N VAL A 150 -19.52 -2.51 -7.25
CA VAL A 150 -20.93 -2.46 -6.84
C VAL A 150 -21.37 -1.02 -6.63
N MET A 151 -20.55 -0.20 -5.95
CA MET A 151 -20.82 1.23 -5.76
C MET A 151 -20.91 1.98 -7.09
N GLU A 152 -19.97 1.75 -8.02
CA GLU A 152 -19.99 2.32 -9.38
C GLU A 152 -21.31 2.00 -10.09
N LYS A 153 -21.73 0.71 -10.10
CA LYS A 153 -22.99 0.29 -10.74
C LYS A 153 -24.26 0.72 -9.99
N GLU A 154 -24.20 1.00 -8.70
CA GLU A 154 -25.28 1.68 -7.99
C GLU A 154 -25.34 3.18 -8.32
N THR A 155 -24.19 3.85 -8.46
CA THR A 155 -24.15 5.27 -8.85
C THR A 155 -24.62 5.49 -10.29
N GLU A 156 -24.23 4.62 -11.24
CA GLU A 156 -24.74 4.65 -12.62
C GLU A 156 -26.28 4.58 -12.63
N LYS A 157 -26.87 3.62 -11.91
CA LYS A 157 -28.34 3.48 -11.81
C LYS A 157 -29.01 4.73 -11.23
N ARG A 158 -28.50 5.26 -10.11
CA ARG A 158 -29.04 6.48 -9.49
C ARG A 158 -28.93 7.70 -10.40
N ILE A 159 -27.86 7.80 -11.21
CA ILE A 159 -27.72 8.86 -12.21
C ILE A 159 -28.80 8.71 -13.29
N SER A 160 -28.99 7.52 -13.87
CA SER A 160 -30.05 7.29 -14.85
C SER A 160 -31.46 7.54 -14.27
N GLU A 161 -31.75 7.11 -13.05
CA GLU A 161 -33.02 7.39 -12.35
C GLU A 161 -33.26 8.91 -12.18
N ILE A 162 -32.21 9.69 -11.91
CA ILE A 162 -32.28 11.16 -11.82
C ILE A 162 -32.43 11.80 -13.21
N GLU A 163 -31.74 11.29 -14.24
CA GLU A 163 -31.83 11.78 -15.62
C GLU A 163 -33.22 11.53 -16.22
N ASP A 164 -33.79 10.33 -16.04
CA ASP A 164 -35.16 9.99 -16.45
C ASP A 164 -36.19 10.88 -15.73
N ALA A 165 -36.04 11.07 -14.42
CA ALA A 165 -36.92 11.95 -13.64
C ALA A 165 -36.82 13.42 -14.08
N ALA A 166 -35.60 13.91 -14.38
CA ALA A 166 -35.37 15.24 -14.88
C ALA A 166 -35.91 15.44 -16.31
N PHE A 167 -35.79 14.43 -17.18
CA PHE A 167 -36.36 14.44 -18.53
C PHE A 167 -37.90 14.48 -18.48
N LEU A 168 -38.52 13.61 -17.67
CA LEU A 168 -39.98 13.60 -17.47
C LEU A 168 -40.49 14.91 -16.86
N ALA A 169 -39.75 15.53 -15.94
CA ALA A 169 -40.10 16.84 -15.40
C ALA A 169 -39.98 17.95 -16.46
N ARG A 170 -38.94 17.90 -17.31
CA ARG A 170 -38.70 18.88 -18.38
C ARG A 170 -39.77 18.82 -19.47
N GLU A 171 -40.12 17.63 -19.96
CA GLU A 171 -41.15 17.48 -20.99
C GLU A 171 -42.54 17.85 -20.47
N LYS A 172 -42.87 17.53 -19.20
CA LYS A 172 -44.10 18.03 -18.55
C LYS A 172 -44.12 19.56 -18.49
N ALA A 173 -43.08 20.19 -17.95
CA ALA A 173 -43.01 21.65 -17.85
C ALA A 173 -43.09 22.34 -19.23
N LYS A 174 -42.56 21.72 -20.28
CA LYS A 174 -42.68 22.17 -21.67
C LYS A 174 -44.12 22.04 -22.18
N ALA A 175 -44.76 20.89 -22.00
CA ALA A 175 -46.15 20.66 -22.40
C ALA A 175 -47.13 21.59 -21.65
N ASP A 176 -46.92 21.79 -20.35
CA ASP A 176 -47.71 22.72 -19.52
C ASP A 176 -47.55 24.18 -19.99
N ALA A 177 -46.33 24.59 -20.36
CA ALA A 177 -46.06 25.92 -20.90
C ALA A 177 -46.69 26.12 -22.30
N GLU A 178 -46.60 25.12 -23.19
CA GLU A 178 -47.24 25.12 -24.50
C GLU A 178 -48.78 25.17 -24.37
N TYR A 179 -49.35 24.36 -23.47
CA TYR A 179 -50.78 24.38 -23.15
C TYR A 179 -51.23 25.74 -22.59
N TYR A 180 -50.49 26.31 -21.63
CA TYR A 180 -50.81 27.63 -21.06
C TYR A 180 -50.74 28.73 -22.12
N ALA A 181 -49.72 28.72 -22.98
CA ALA A 181 -49.59 29.66 -24.09
C ALA A 181 -50.75 29.54 -25.10
N ALA A 182 -51.07 28.31 -25.52
CA ALA A 182 -52.19 28.04 -26.43
C ALA A 182 -53.54 28.46 -25.82
N HIS A 183 -53.76 28.16 -24.54
CA HIS A 183 -54.97 28.55 -23.82
C HIS A 183 -55.10 30.08 -23.72
N LYS A 184 -54.03 30.79 -23.34
CA LYS A 184 -54.02 32.26 -23.29
C LYS A 184 -54.21 32.90 -24.67
N TYR A 185 -53.65 32.30 -25.72
CA TYR A 185 -53.88 32.73 -27.10
C TYR A 185 -55.34 32.53 -27.51
N ALA A 186 -55.93 31.37 -27.20
CA ALA A 186 -57.35 31.09 -27.46
C ALA A 186 -58.29 32.04 -26.70
N THR A 187 -58.05 32.34 -25.42
CA THR A 187 -58.85 33.34 -24.68
C THR A 187 -58.67 34.74 -25.25
N SER A 188 -57.44 35.12 -25.62
CA SER A 188 -57.18 36.40 -26.29
C SER A 188 -57.92 36.52 -27.62
N ASN A 189 -58.01 35.44 -28.40
CA ASN A 189 -58.72 35.42 -29.68
C ASN A 189 -60.24 35.47 -29.51
N LYS A 190 -60.82 34.90 -28.43
CA LYS A 190 -62.23 35.11 -28.08
C LYS A 190 -62.55 36.59 -27.85
N HIS A 191 -61.67 37.33 -27.16
CA HIS A 191 -61.84 38.78 -26.94
C HIS A 191 -61.59 39.64 -28.20
N LYS A 192 -60.79 39.16 -29.15
CA LYS A 192 -60.55 39.81 -30.46
C LYS A 192 -61.66 39.57 -31.48
N LEU A 193 -62.68 38.76 -31.17
CA LEU A 193 -63.77 38.41 -32.08
C LEU A 193 -64.86 39.51 -32.10
N THR A 194 -64.46 40.76 -32.36
CA THR A 194 -65.37 41.89 -32.61
C THR A 194 -65.40 42.20 -34.11
N PRO A 195 -66.54 42.66 -34.67
CA PRO A 195 -66.66 42.93 -36.11
C PRO A 195 -65.63 43.97 -36.57
N GLU A 196 -65.46 45.05 -35.80
CA GLU A 196 -64.49 46.12 -36.03
C GLU A 196 -63.04 45.61 -36.14
N TYR A 197 -62.63 44.69 -35.27
CA TYR A 197 -61.27 44.12 -35.32
C TYR A 197 -61.10 43.15 -36.49
N LEU A 198 -62.15 42.40 -36.83
CA LEU A 198 -62.15 41.53 -38.02
C LEU A 198 -62.09 42.33 -39.32
N GLU A 199 -62.78 43.47 -39.40
CA GLU A 199 -62.68 44.41 -40.53
C GLU A 199 -61.30 45.04 -40.62
N LEU A 200 -60.77 45.58 -39.51
CA LEU A 200 -59.40 46.13 -39.47
C LEU A 200 -58.37 45.08 -39.92
N ARG A 201 -58.50 43.83 -39.45
CA ARG A 201 -57.64 42.72 -39.90
C ARG A 201 -57.88 42.30 -41.34
N ARG A 202 -59.12 42.33 -41.85
CA ARG A 202 -59.46 42.10 -43.26
C ARG A 202 -58.76 43.14 -44.13
N TYR A 203 -58.88 44.42 -43.82
CA TYR A 203 -58.20 45.49 -44.56
C TYR A 203 -56.68 45.41 -44.44
N GLN A 204 -56.13 45.11 -43.26
CA GLN A 204 -54.68 44.94 -43.09
C GLN A 204 -54.15 43.74 -43.90
N ALA A 205 -54.86 42.61 -43.90
CA ALA A 205 -54.51 41.42 -44.68
C ALA A 205 -54.68 41.63 -46.19
N ILE A 206 -55.67 42.41 -46.62
CA ILE A 206 -55.81 42.84 -48.02
C ILE A 206 -54.60 43.72 -48.39
N ALA A 207 -54.28 44.74 -47.61
CA ALA A 207 -53.17 45.66 -47.88
C ALA A 207 -51.79 44.98 -47.87
N SER A 208 -51.58 43.91 -47.07
CA SER A 208 -50.34 43.14 -47.08
C SER A 208 -50.23 42.14 -48.23
N ASN A 209 -51.37 41.67 -48.77
CA ASN A 209 -51.41 40.66 -49.84
C ASN A 209 -51.78 41.25 -51.22
N SER A 210 -52.12 42.54 -51.30
CA SER A 210 -52.54 43.22 -52.53
C SER A 210 -51.37 43.44 -53.49
N LYS A 211 -51.07 42.41 -54.28
CA LYS A 211 -50.32 42.57 -55.53
C LYS A 211 -51.20 43.33 -56.53
N ILE A 212 -50.70 44.43 -57.07
CA ILE A 212 -51.48 45.30 -57.97
C ILE A 212 -51.47 44.67 -59.36
N TYR A 213 -52.65 44.27 -59.85
CA TYR A 213 -52.85 43.73 -61.20
C TYR A 213 -53.61 44.74 -62.05
N PHE A 214 -53.09 45.06 -63.24
CA PHE A 214 -53.70 45.98 -64.20
C PHE A 214 -54.25 45.19 -65.40
N GLY A 215 -55.54 45.32 -65.69
CA GLY A 215 -56.18 44.64 -66.82
C GLY A 215 -57.70 44.84 -66.83
N SER A 216 -58.33 44.68 -67.99
CA SER A 216 -59.75 45.01 -68.23
C SER A 216 -60.77 43.95 -67.73
N ASN A 217 -60.33 42.92 -67.02
CA ASN A 217 -61.20 41.93 -66.38
C ASN A 217 -60.64 41.55 -65.00
N ILE A 218 -61.16 42.16 -63.93
CA ILE A 218 -60.81 41.85 -62.54
C ILE A 218 -61.95 40.99 -61.92
N PRO A 219 -61.65 39.83 -61.32
CA PRO A 219 -62.66 39.02 -60.65
C PRO A 219 -63.33 39.78 -59.48
N SER A 220 -64.66 39.78 -59.44
CA SER A 220 -65.46 40.55 -58.48
C SER A 220 -65.32 40.12 -57.00
N MET A 221 -64.61 39.04 -56.70
CA MET A 221 -64.35 38.57 -55.32
C MET A 221 -63.52 39.55 -54.47
N PHE A 222 -62.87 40.55 -55.08
CA PHE A 222 -62.04 41.54 -54.38
C PHE A 222 -62.71 42.91 -54.18
N VAL A 223 -63.94 43.11 -54.68
CA VAL A 223 -64.64 44.40 -54.63
C VAL A 223 -65.94 44.24 -53.84
N ASP A 224 -66.09 45.01 -52.76
CA ASP A 224 -67.24 44.86 -51.86
C ASP A 224 -68.55 45.30 -52.58
N ALA A 225 -69.59 44.47 -52.47
CA ALA A 225 -70.77 44.54 -53.34
C ALA A 225 -71.62 45.83 -53.21
N SER A 226 -71.35 46.64 -52.19
CA SER A 226 -72.01 47.93 -51.92
C SER A 226 -71.60 49.06 -52.89
N CYS A 227 -70.43 48.97 -53.53
CA CYS A 227 -69.92 50.03 -54.42
C CYS A 227 -70.12 49.77 -55.93
N ALA A 228 -70.64 48.59 -56.32
CA ALA A 228 -70.64 48.12 -57.71
C ALA A 228 -71.96 48.42 -58.48
N VAL A 229 -72.41 49.68 -58.50
CA VAL A 229 -73.59 50.11 -59.28
C VAL A 229 -73.23 51.32 -60.16
N LYS A 230 -73.69 51.31 -61.42
CA LYS A 230 -73.43 52.30 -62.51
C LYS A 230 -72.12 52.13 -63.31
N TYR A 231 -71.89 50.95 -63.88
CA TYR A 231 -71.66 50.90 -65.34
C TYR A 231 -72.07 49.55 -65.92
N SER A 232 -72.86 49.57 -66.98
CA SER A 232 -73.29 48.40 -67.73
C SER A 232 -73.24 48.73 -69.21
N ASP A 233 -72.54 47.92 -70.01
CA ASP A 233 -73.12 46.99 -71.00
C ASP A 233 -72.02 46.53 -72.01
N VAL A 234 -72.41 45.66 -72.94
CA VAL A 234 -71.75 45.28 -74.21
C VAL A 234 -70.73 44.12 -74.16
N ARG A 235 -71.21 42.97 -74.69
CA ARG A 235 -70.50 41.87 -75.38
C ARG A 235 -69.72 40.80 -74.59
N THR A 236 -70.48 39.87 -74.02
CA THR A 236 -70.57 38.44 -74.46
C THR A 236 -69.33 37.70 -75.00
N GLY A 237 -69.04 36.51 -74.44
CA GLY A 237 -68.59 35.38 -75.30
C GLY A 237 -67.78 34.22 -74.67
N ARG A 238 -68.46 33.12 -74.27
CA ARG A 238 -67.92 31.75 -74.00
C ARG A 238 -66.82 31.62 -72.90
N LYS A 239 -66.60 30.49 -72.23
CA LYS A 239 -67.32 29.27 -71.78
C LYS A 239 -66.21 28.35 -71.20
N SER A 240 -66.39 27.79 -69.99
CA SER A 240 -65.91 26.47 -69.48
C SER A 240 -64.58 25.85 -70.01
N SER A 241 -63.67 25.31 -69.19
CA SER A 241 -63.91 24.22 -68.21
C SER A 241 -62.76 24.04 -67.18
N PRO A 242 -62.95 23.30 -66.06
CA PRO A 242 -61.94 23.09 -65.00
C PRO A 242 -61.19 21.74 -65.09
N LEU A 243 -60.09 21.58 -64.32
CA LEU A 243 -59.41 20.28 -64.06
C LEU A 243 -58.85 20.17 -62.61
N LEU A 244 -58.42 18.95 -62.24
CA LEU A 244 -58.33 18.45 -60.87
C LEU A 244 -57.15 17.46 -60.67
N SER A 245 -56.37 17.58 -59.58
CA SER A 245 -55.49 16.54 -58.98
C SER A 245 -54.91 17.04 -57.63
N LYS A 246 -54.85 16.30 -56.51
CA LYS A 246 -54.31 14.94 -56.21
C LYS A 246 -52.77 14.87 -56.28
N ASP A 247 -52.02 14.18 -55.41
CA ASP A 247 -52.31 13.44 -54.16
C ASP A 247 -51.37 13.97 -53.03
N ALA A 248 -50.93 13.35 -51.92
CA ALA A 248 -50.94 11.97 -51.38
C ALA A 248 -50.75 11.97 -49.83
N ALA A 249 -50.40 10.82 -49.22
CA ALA A 249 -50.14 10.63 -47.79
C ALA A 249 -48.97 9.62 -47.54
N GLU A 250 -48.72 9.26 -46.27
CA GLU A 250 -47.70 8.28 -45.83
C GLU A 250 -47.91 6.84 -46.33
N PRO A 251 -46.98 5.92 -46.05
CA PRO A 251 -47.33 4.91 -45.03
C PRO A 251 -46.19 4.49 -44.08
N SER A 252 -46.57 3.77 -43.03
CA SER A 252 -45.73 3.01 -42.09
C SER A 252 -45.80 1.49 -42.35
N GLY A 253 -44.93 0.67 -41.74
CA GLY A 253 -45.10 -0.80 -41.72
C GLY A 253 -43.82 -1.65 -41.57
N GLU A 254 -43.86 -2.61 -40.65
CA GLU A 254 -42.80 -3.56 -40.25
C GLU A 254 -42.41 -4.58 -41.38
N SER A 255 -41.29 -5.32 -41.32
CA SER A 255 -41.25 -6.59 -40.55
C SER A 255 -39.91 -7.38 -40.57
N SER A 256 -39.69 -8.09 -39.45
CA SER A 256 -38.98 -9.38 -39.24
C SER A 256 -37.57 -9.71 -39.79
N VAL A 257 -36.64 -9.86 -38.85
CA VAL A 257 -35.77 -11.05 -38.58
C VAL A 257 -34.99 -11.72 -39.74
N GLN A 258 -33.66 -11.79 -39.58
CA GLN A 258 -32.90 -13.02 -39.89
C GLN A 258 -31.70 -13.26 -38.94
N LYS A 259 -31.28 -14.53 -38.86
CA LYS A 259 -30.33 -15.10 -37.87
C LYS A 259 -28.94 -15.32 -38.51
N LYS A 260 -27.85 -15.10 -37.76
CA LYS A 260 -26.55 -15.72 -38.06
C LYS A 260 -25.66 -15.90 -36.82
N GLU A 261 -25.23 -17.14 -36.60
CA GLU A 261 -24.10 -17.48 -35.74
C GLU A 261 -22.78 -17.39 -36.53
N SER A 262 -21.68 -17.03 -35.88
CA SER A 262 -20.33 -17.47 -36.27
C SER A 262 -19.40 -17.43 -35.05
N ILE A 263 -18.44 -18.35 -35.04
CA ILE A 263 -17.45 -18.55 -33.96
C ILE A 263 -16.26 -17.60 -34.16
N GLY A 264 -15.62 -17.22 -33.05
CA GLY A 264 -14.43 -16.37 -32.97
C GLY A 264 -14.01 -16.18 -31.52
#